data_AF-A0A7W0H701-F1
#
_entry.id   AF-A0A7W0H701-F1
#
_cell.length_a   1.000
_cell.length_b   1.000
_cell.length_c   1.000
_cell.angle_alpha   90.00
_cell.angle_beta   90.00
_cell.angle_gamma   90.00
#
_symmetry.space_group_name_H-M   'P 1'
#
loop_
_entity.id
_entity.type
_entity.pdbx_description
1 polymer ?
#
loop_
_entity_poly.entity_id
_entity_poly.type
_entity_poly.pdbx_seq_one_letter_code
_entity_poly.pdbx_strand_id
1 'polypeptide(L)'
;DYIEDSTNGFRILVRDSPLGSESGSFVSIIGDVASRVEYILTAEFEARGFDAQYAPMYAQMLVGMVGATGQWWLDERKPSKAEVASHLVNLAWNGLSGLEQHPTLKTRTVA
;
A
#
# COMPACT_ATOMS: atom_id res chain seq x y z
N ASP A 1 -8.06 -14.37 12.64
CA ASP A 1 -6.97 -14.03 13.57
C ASP A 1 -5.60 -14.26 12.93
N TYR A 2 -5.20 -13.36 12.04
CA TYR A 2 -4.03 -13.54 11.15
C TYR A 2 -2.81 -12.70 11.57
N ILE A 3 -2.58 -12.54 12.88
CA ILE A 3 -1.39 -11.85 13.43
C ILE A 3 -0.93 -12.55 14.73
N GLU A 4 -0.78 -13.87 14.76
CA GLU A 4 -0.20 -14.52 15.97
C GLU A 4 0.80 -15.65 15.77
N ASP A 5 1.31 -15.95 14.56
CA ASP A 5 2.25 -17.08 14.44
C ASP A 5 3.48 -16.82 13.55
N SER A 6 4.33 -15.85 13.94
CA SER A 6 5.73 -15.76 13.47
C SER A 6 6.57 -14.79 14.32
N THR A 7 6.81 -15.11 15.59
CA THR A 7 7.53 -14.21 16.53
C THR A 7 9.04 -14.47 16.67
N ASN A 8 9.71 -15.34 15.88
CA ASN A 8 11.12 -15.67 16.16
C ASN A 8 12.14 -15.56 15.00
N GLY A 9 11.85 -14.77 13.95
CA GLY A 9 12.81 -14.57 12.84
C GLY A 9 13.41 -13.16 12.67
N PHE A 10 12.70 -12.11 13.10
CA PHE A 10 12.97 -10.75 12.60
C PHE A 10 13.91 -9.87 13.46
N ARG A 11 14.43 -10.38 14.59
CA ARG A 11 15.30 -9.59 15.50
C ARG A 11 16.80 -9.63 15.19
N ILE A 12 17.24 -10.44 14.22
CA ILE A 12 18.69 -10.63 13.97
C ILE A 12 19.19 -9.86 12.73
N LEU A 13 18.31 -9.41 11.83
CA LEU A 13 18.72 -8.72 10.59
C LEU A 13 18.82 -7.18 10.70
N VAL A 14 18.54 -6.59 11.87
CA VAL A 14 18.43 -5.11 12.02
C VAL A 14 19.60 -4.50 12.80
N ARG A 15 20.55 -5.30 13.31
CA ARG A 15 21.52 -4.77 14.27
C ARG A 15 22.80 -4.18 13.69
N ASP A 16 23.16 -4.49 12.44
CA ASP A 16 24.38 -3.91 11.83
C ASP A 16 24.05 -3.26 10.48
N SER A 17 23.65 -1.99 10.52
CA SER A 17 23.81 -1.08 9.38
C SER A 17 24.09 0.33 9.90
N PRO A 18 25.07 1.05 9.33
CA PRO A 18 25.59 2.27 9.93
C PRO A 18 24.50 3.33 10.02
N LEU A 19 24.55 4.11 11.10
CA LEU A 19 23.75 5.29 11.38
C LEU A 19 23.57 6.14 10.11
N GLY A 20 22.42 6.02 9.43
CA GLY A 20 22.14 6.78 8.21
C GLY A 20 21.01 6.33 7.29
N SER A 21 20.38 5.15 7.44
CA SER A 21 19.49 4.65 6.37
C SER A 21 18.28 3.80 6.82
N GLU A 22 17.58 4.18 7.90
CA GLU A 22 16.25 3.59 8.20
C GLU A 22 15.24 3.83 7.05
N SER A 23 15.35 4.97 6.36
CA SER A 23 14.54 5.29 5.18
C SER A 23 14.81 4.34 4.00
N GLY A 24 16.05 3.85 3.84
CA GLY A 24 16.41 2.92 2.77
C GLY A 24 15.83 1.52 2.97
N SER A 25 15.78 1.04 4.21
CA SER A 25 15.17 -0.26 4.56
C SER A 25 13.66 -0.24 4.38
N PHE A 26 12.98 0.83 4.80
CA PHE A 26 11.54 0.99 4.61
C PHE A 26 11.16 1.10 3.12
N VAL A 27 11.90 1.90 2.34
CA VAL A 27 11.67 2.05 0.88
C VAL A 27 11.93 0.74 0.12
N SER A 28 12.93 -0.04 0.53
CA SER A 28 13.20 -1.36 -0.08
C SER A 28 12.10 -2.38 0.20
N ILE A 29 11.52 -2.40 1.42
CA ILE A 29 10.40 -3.30 1.76
C ILE A 29 9.13 -2.88 1.01
N ILE A 30 8.85 -1.58 0.88
CA ILE A 30 7.69 -1.07 0.13
C ILE A 30 7.80 -1.41 -1.37
N GLY A 31 9.02 -1.34 -1.94
CA GLY A 31 9.27 -1.73 -3.33
C GLY A 31 9.01 -3.22 -3.60
N ASP A 32 9.43 -4.11 -2.70
CA ASP A 32 9.22 -5.57 -2.84
C ASP A 32 7.74 -5.96 -2.60
N VAL A 33 7.02 -5.18 -1.78
CA VAL A 33 5.56 -5.30 -1.60
C VAL A 33 4.80 -4.88 -2.87
N ALA A 34 5.29 -3.91 -3.65
CA ALA A 34 4.65 -3.44 -4.87
C ALA A 34 4.48 -4.54 -5.93
N SER A 35 5.55 -5.30 -6.21
CA SER A 35 5.50 -6.41 -7.16
C SER A 35 4.61 -7.56 -6.70
N ARG A 36 4.49 -7.78 -5.38
CA ARG A 36 3.54 -8.74 -4.81
C ARG A 36 2.09 -8.27 -4.92
N VAL A 37 1.83 -6.98 -4.73
CA VAL A 37 0.50 -6.38 -4.86
C VAL A 37 0.00 -6.45 -6.30
N GLU A 38 0.88 -6.25 -7.28
CA GLU A 38 0.52 -6.37 -8.71
C GLU A 38 0.00 -7.77 -9.05
N TYR A 39 0.74 -8.83 -8.67
CA TYR A 39 0.30 -10.20 -8.94
C TYR A 39 -1.07 -10.52 -8.32
N ILE A 40 -1.30 -10.05 -7.09
CA ILE A 40 -2.58 -10.23 -6.38
C ILE A 40 -3.70 -9.47 -7.08
N LEU A 41 -3.45 -8.21 -7.48
CA LEU A 41 -4.47 -7.38 -8.14
C LEU A 41 -4.84 -7.92 -9.52
N THR A 42 -3.89 -8.42 -10.28
CA THR A 42 -4.16 -9.04 -11.59
C THR A 42 -5.14 -10.19 -11.44
N ALA A 43 -4.88 -11.12 -10.52
CA ALA A 43 -5.76 -12.27 -10.27
C ALA A 43 -7.17 -11.85 -9.78
N GLU A 44 -7.23 -10.85 -8.89
CA GLU A 44 -8.52 -10.33 -8.39
C GLU A 44 -9.32 -9.58 -9.46
N PHE A 45 -8.63 -8.85 -10.35
CA PHE A 45 -9.28 -8.13 -11.44
C PHE A 45 -9.91 -9.10 -12.44
N GLU A 46 -9.17 -10.14 -12.85
CA GLU A 46 -9.69 -11.21 -13.69
C GLU A 46 -10.91 -11.88 -13.04
N ALA A 47 -10.83 -12.21 -11.74
CA ALA A 47 -11.91 -12.87 -11.01
C ALA A 47 -13.19 -12.02 -10.89
N ARG A 48 -13.07 -10.69 -10.90
CA ARG A 48 -14.18 -9.75 -10.71
C ARG A 48 -14.64 -9.06 -12.00
N GLY A 49 -14.11 -9.47 -13.15
CA GLY A 49 -14.46 -8.93 -14.46
C GLY A 49 -13.93 -7.51 -14.71
N PHE A 50 -12.91 -7.09 -13.99
CA PHE A 50 -12.14 -5.89 -14.33
C PHE A 50 -11.12 -6.22 -15.41
N ASP A 51 -10.70 -5.20 -16.16
CA ASP A 51 -9.64 -5.35 -17.14
C ASP A 51 -8.28 -5.42 -16.44
N ALA A 52 -7.68 -6.60 -16.44
CA ALA A 52 -6.42 -6.90 -15.79
C ALA A 52 -5.24 -6.07 -16.33
N GLN A 53 -5.36 -5.48 -17.53
CA GLN A 53 -4.33 -4.59 -18.08
C GLN A 53 -4.11 -3.36 -17.20
N TYR A 54 -5.10 -2.98 -16.39
CA TYR A 54 -5.02 -1.86 -15.47
C TYR A 54 -4.43 -2.24 -14.10
N ALA A 55 -4.30 -3.52 -13.77
CA ALA A 55 -3.80 -3.96 -12.46
C ALA A 55 -2.42 -3.36 -12.08
N PRO A 56 -1.44 -3.23 -13.00
CA PRO A 56 -0.17 -2.57 -12.69
C PRO A 56 -0.34 -1.09 -12.27
N MET A 57 -1.28 -0.38 -12.89
CA MET A 57 -1.59 1.01 -12.53
C MET A 57 -2.17 1.10 -11.11
N TYR A 58 -3.12 0.22 -10.77
CA TYR A 58 -3.69 0.19 -9.42
C TYR A 58 -2.66 -0.22 -8.35
N ALA A 59 -1.75 -1.14 -8.68
CA ALA A 59 -0.64 -1.51 -7.79
C ALA A 59 0.25 -0.30 -7.49
N GLN A 60 0.65 0.45 -8.51
CA GLN A 60 1.43 1.68 -8.35
C GLN A 60 0.70 2.73 -7.51
N MET A 61 -0.61 2.92 -7.71
CA MET A 61 -1.42 3.85 -6.90
C MET A 61 -1.41 3.48 -5.41
N LEU A 62 -1.60 2.21 -5.07
CA LEU A 62 -1.61 1.74 -3.67
C LEU A 62 -0.24 1.87 -3.02
N VAL A 63 0.81 1.48 -3.74
CA VAL A 63 2.20 1.59 -3.28
C VAL A 63 2.57 3.04 -3.06
N GLY A 64 2.18 3.92 -4.00
CA GLY A 64 2.38 5.36 -3.89
C GLY A 64 1.68 5.95 -2.67
N MET A 65 0.44 5.55 -2.41
CA MET A 65 -0.31 5.96 -1.22
C MET A 65 0.43 5.58 0.08
N VAL A 66 0.87 4.32 0.22
CA VAL A 66 1.60 3.88 1.41
C VAL A 66 2.97 4.55 1.53
N GLY A 67 3.71 4.64 0.42
CA GLY A 67 5.04 5.24 0.38
C GLY A 67 5.02 6.73 0.74
N ALA A 68 4.16 7.51 0.08
CA ALA A 68 4.02 8.94 0.33
C ALA A 68 3.55 9.24 1.76
N THR A 69 2.55 8.51 2.26
CA THR A 69 2.10 8.67 3.65
C THR A 69 3.19 8.26 4.65
N GLY A 70 3.96 7.21 4.36
CA GLY A 70 5.10 6.82 5.17
C GLY A 70 6.17 7.90 5.25
N GLN A 71 6.51 8.53 4.12
CA GLN A 71 7.45 9.66 4.09
C GLN A 71 6.94 10.84 4.91
N TRP A 72 5.68 11.26 4.70
CA TRP A 72 5.06 12.34 5.48
C TRP A 72 5.10 12.05 7.00
N TRP A 73 4.82 10.81 7.41
CA TRP A 73 4.79 10.46 8.82
C TRP A 73 6.18 10.48 9.48
N LEU A 74 7.26 10.23 8.72
CA LEU A 74 8.62 10.33 9.24
C LEU A 74 8.98 11.77 9.67
N ASP A 75 8.35 12.77 9.05
CA ASP A 75 8.51 14.18 9.39
C ASP A 75 7.56 14.58 10.53
N GLU A 76 6.27 14.27 10.41
CA GLU A 76 5.24 14.71 11.37
C GLU A 76 5.29 13.95 12.72
N ARG A 77 5.59 12.64 12.68
CA ARG A 77 5.63 11.71 13.83
C ARG A 77 4.34 11.60 14.65
N LYS A 78 3.24 12.20 14.20
CA LYS A 78 1.90 12.13 14.79
C LYS A 78 0.84 12.01 13.68
N PRO A 79 -0.26 11.27 13.87
CA PRO A 79 -0.62 10.42 15.01
C PRO A 79 0.27 9.16 15.11
N SER A 80 -0.04 8.20 15.97
CA SER A 80 0.79 6.99 16.11
C SER A 80 0.89 6.20 14.79
N LYS A 81 1.99 5.48 14.57
CA LYS A 81 2.16 4.64 13.37
C LYS A 81 1.01 3.64 13.17
N ALA A 82 0.51 3.05 14.26
CA ALA A 82 -0.60 2.10 14.22
C ALA A 82 -1.91 2.77 13.77
N GLU A 83 -2.16 3.99 14.24
CA GLU A 83 -3.32 4.78 13.85
C GLU A 83 -3.26 5.15 12.35
N VAL A 84 -2.12 5.66 11.87
CA VAL A 84 -1.90 5.92 10.43
C VAL A 84 -2.11 4.65 9.60
N ALA A 85 -1.57 3.52 10.03
CA ALA A 85 -1.75 2.24 9.33
C ALA A 85 -3.23 1.82 9.27
N SER A 86 -3.99 1.98 10.36
CA SER A 86 -5.42 1.68 10.38
C SER A 86 -6.21 2.53 9.39
N HIS A 87 -5.91 3.82 9.28
CA HIS A 87 -6.53 4.71 8.31
C HIS A 87 -6.15 4.38 6.87
N LEU A 88 -4.88 4.03 6.60
CA LEU A 88 -4.42 3.59 5.29
C LEU A 88 -5.14 2.31 4.83
N VAL A 89 -5.23 1.31 5.70
CA VAL A 89 -5.94 0.06 5.39
C VAL A 89 -7.43 0.32 5.16
N ASN A 90 -8.05 1.14 6.01
CA ASN A 90 -9.46 1.51 5.87
C ASN A 90 -9.72 2.21 4.54
N LEU A 91 -8.85 3.14 4.13
CA LEU A 91 -8.96 3.83 2.84
C LEU A 91 -8.80 2.86 1.67
N ALA A 92 -7.75 2.01 1.71
CA ALA A 92 -7.49 1.03 0.65
C ALA A 92 -8.66 0.07 0.48
N TRP A 93 -9.15 -0.52 1.58
CA TRP A 93 -10.23 -1.52 1.52
C TRP A 93 -11.54 -0.90 1.03
N ASN A 94 -11.97 0.21 1.63
CA ASN A 94 -13.23 0.85 1.23
C ASN A 94 -13.15 1.41 -0.20
N GLY A 95 -12.01 1.98 -0.60
CA GLY A 95 -11.78 2.47 -1.95
C GLY A 95 -11.81 1.35 -3.00
N LEU A 96 -11.08 0.24 -2.76
CA LEU A 96 -11.05 -0.90 -3.67
C LEU A 96 -12.39 -1.64 -3.74
N SER A 97 -13.16 -1.66 -2.65
CA SER A 97 -14.49 -2.27 -2.63
C SER A 97 -15.50 -1.55 -3.51
N GLY A 98 -15.28 -0.26 -3.79
CA GLY A 98 -16.16 0.60 -4.58
C GLY A 98 -15.71 0.83 -6.03
N LEU A 99 -14.79 0.02 -6.56
CA LEU A 99 -14.33 0.19 -7.94
C LEU A 99 -15.44 -0.09 -8.96
N GLU A 100 -15.60 0.83 -9.92
CA GLU A 100 -16.43 0.65 -11.11
C GLU A 100 -15.58 -0.03 -12.20
N GLN A 101 -16.13 -0.99 -12.95
CA GLN A 101 -15.42 -1.68 -14.05
C GLN A 101 -15.01 -0.72 -15.17
N HIS A 102 -15.84 0.30 -15.42
CA HIS A 102 -15.62 1.32 -16.43
C HIS A 102 -15.75 2.71 -15.79
N PRO A 103 -14.73 3.15 -15.04
CA PRO A 103 -14.80 4.42 -14.34
C PRO A 103 -14.84 5.57 -15.34
N THR A 104 -15.68 6.56 -15.08
CA THR A 104 -15.80 7.77 -15.91
C THR A 104 -15.56 9.02 -15.07
N LEU A 105 -14.93 10.04 -15.66
CA LEU A 105 -14.78 11.33 -15.01
C LEU A 105 -16.15 12.02 -14.95
N LYS A 106 -16.67 12.22 -13.74
CA LYS A 106 -17.90 12.99 -13.51
C LYS A 106 -17.58 14.49 -13.60
N THR A 107 -17.61 15.05 -14.80
CA THR A 107 -17.59 16.50 -14.98
C THR A 107 -18.96 17.07 -14.63
N ARG A 108 -19.03 17.88 -13.56
CA ARG A 108 -20.23 18.68 -13.28
C ARG A 108 -20.32 19.79 -14.33
N THR A 109 -21.08 19.56 -15.41
CA THR A 109 -21.48 20.64 -16.32
C THR A 109 -22.39 21.58 -15.53
N VAL A 110 -21.84 22.73 -15.13
CA VAL A 110 -22.64 23.82 -14.58
C VAL A 110 -23.30 24.49 -15.78
N ALA A 111 -24.62 24.34 -15.91
CA ALA A 111 -25.43 25.06 -16.89
C ALA A 111 -25.78 26.46 -16.36
#